data_AF-A0A7C5TKP6-F1
#
_entry.id   AF-A0A7C5TKP6-F1
#
_cell.length_a   1.000
_cell.length_b   1.000
_cell.length_c   1.000
_cell.angle_alpha   90.00
_cell.angle_beta   90.00
_cell.angle_gamma   90.00
#
_symmetry.space_group_name_H-M   'P 1'
#
loop_
_entity.id
_entity.type
_entity.pdbx_description
1 polymer ?
#
loop_
_entity_poly.entity_id
_entity_poly.type
_entity_poly.pdbx_seq_one_letter_code
_entity_poly.pdbx_strand_id
1 'polypeptide(L)'
;MEVIDISIRTITISSIASLLASTWSLPLSYALSGSKSRYSIVVREFFNATIGIPTVLIGLMVYLAFSRSGPLGYLNILYTPQAIILGQSILVTPLLVVLFTDIFREYRSRYWELALTLGATEKQAALMIVREAGFNIITAYLLSFARAVGELGVALLVGGNIKGYTRVLSTAIALEIERGRFEDAFTLGLILLLIVVLINIAVRVLWRRIR
;
A
#
# COMPACT_ATOMS: atom_id res chain seq x y z
N MET A 1 22.30 -6.94 -15.17
CA MET A 1 20.99 -7.63 -15.35
C MET A 1 20.30 -7.87 -14.01
N GLU A 2 20.99 -8.41 -12.99
CA GLU A 2 20.40 -8.69 -11.66
C GLU A 2 19.70 -7.47 -10.99
N VAL A 3 20.29 -6.27 -11.03
CA VAL A 3 19.70 -5.07 -10.41
C VAL A 3 18.40 -4.63 -11.10
N ILE A 4 18.31 -4.77 -12.43
CA ILE A 4 17.10 -4.42 -13.19
C ILE A 4 15.97 -5.37 -12.81
N ASP A 5 16.24 -6.68 -12.75
CA ASP A 5 15.23 -7.68 -12.38
C ASP A 5 14.71 -7.46 -10.96
N ILE A 6 15.60 -7.16 -10.00
CA ILE A 6 15.22 -6.86 -8.62
C ILE A 6 14.39 -5.57 -8.56
N SER A 7 14.74 -4.56 -9.36
CA SER A 7 14.00 -3.30 -9.44
C SER A 7 12.60 -3.51 -9.99
N ILE A 8 12.46 -4.25 -11.10
CA ILE A 8 11.17 -4.58 -11.70
C ILE A 8 10.30 -5.35 -10.70
N ARG A 9 10.84 -6.39 -10.05
CA ARG A 9 10.12 -7.14 -9.00
C ARG A 9 9.64 -6.25 -7.87
N THR A 10 10.51 -5.34 -7.40
CA THR A 10 10.18 -4.41 -6.31
C THR A 10 8.99 -3.54 -6.70
N ILE A 11 9.01 -2.98 -7.92
CA ILE A 11 7.91 -2.15 -8.45
C ILE A 11 6.64 -3.00 -8.61
N THR A 12 6.73 -4.17 -9.23
CA THR A 12 5.58 -5.04 -9.50
C THR A 12 4.92 -5.52 -8.22
N ILE A 13 5.68 -6.09 -7.28
CA ILE A 13 5.17 -6.61 -6.01
C ILE A 13 4.50 -5.50 -5.21
N SER A 14 5.18 -4.36 -5.05
CA SER A 14 4.67 -3.25 -4.23
C SER A 14 3.45 -2.58 -4.88
N SER A 15 3.44 -2.46 -6.21
CA SER A 15 2.27 -1.91 -6.93
C SER A 15 1.06 -2.83 -6.81
N ILE A 16 1.25 -4.14 -7.00
CA ILE A 16 0.15 -5.11 -6.86
C ILE A 16 -0.35 -5.12 -5.41
N ALA A 17 0.55 -5.09 -4.41
CA ALA A 17 0.16 -5.02 -3.00
C ALA A 17 -0.68 -3.78 -2.68
N SER A 18 -0.26 -2.60 -3.15
CA SER A 18 -0.99 -1.34 -2.98
C SER A 18 -2.33 -1.33 -3.71
N LEU A 19 -2.39 -1.89 -4.93
CA LEU A 19 -3.63 -1.99 -5.70
C LEU A 19 -4.61 -2.94 -5.00
N LEU A 20 -4.11 -4.09 -4.57
CA LEU A 20 -4.87 -5.09 -3.83
C LEU A 20 -5.43 -4.48 -2.54
N ALA A 21 -4.59 -3.80 -1.75
CA ALA A 21 -5.04 -3.09 -0.56
C ALA A 21 -6.09 -2.01 -0.84
N SER A 22 -5.98 -1.32 -1.97
CA SER A 22 -6.97 -0.30 -2.37
C SER A 22 -8.34 -0.90 -2.65
N THR A 23 -8.43 -2.17 -3.11
CA THR A 23 -9.71 -2.80 -3.46
C THR A 23 -10.68 -2.91 -2.29
N TRP A 24 -10.20 -3.22 -1.07
CA TRP A 24 -11.03 -3.24 0.13
C TRP A 24 -10.98 -1.92 0.91
N SER A 25 -9.88 -1.17 0.83
CA SER A 25 -9.77 0.09 1.56
C SER A 25 -10.71 1.16 0.99
N LEU A 26 -10.86 1.27 -0.34
CA LEU A 26 -11.78 2.24 -0.96
C LEU A 26 -13.24 2.10 -0.50
N PRO A 27 -13.90 0.93 -0.63
CA PRO A 27 -15.30 0.78 -0.21
C PRO A 27 -15.45 0.95 1.31
N LEU A 28 -14.51 0.43 2.10
CA LEU A 28 -14.52 0.58 3.55
C LEU A 28 -14.45 2.06 3.96
N SER A 29 -13.48 2.80 3.43
CA SER A 29 -13.31 4.22 3.70
C SER A 29 -14.49 5.05 3.23
N TYR A 30 -15.08 4.72 2.09
CA TYR A 30 -16.29 5.39 1.62
C TYR A 30 -17.44 5.20 2.62
N ALA A 31 -17.68 3.97 3.09
CA ALA A 31 -18.69 3.68 4.11
C ALA A 31 -18.41 4.41 5.44
N LEU A 32 -17.15 4.46 5.88
CA LEU A 32 -16.74 5.16 7.11
C LEU A 32 -16.86 6.68 7.00
N SER A 33 -16.73 7.25 5.81
CA SER A 33 -16.80 8.70 5.59
C SER A 33 -18.23 9.25 5.69
N GLY A 34 -19.24 8.47 5.31
CA GLY A 34 -20.65 8.88 5.35
C GLY A 34 -21.33 8.67 6.70
N SER A 35 -20.76 7.82 7.57
CA SER A 35 -21.40 7.43 8.83
C SER A 35 -20.96 8.30 10.02
N LYS A 36 -21.94 8.86 10.74
CA LYS A 36 -21.76 9.56 12.03
C LYS A 36 -21.82 8.62 13.25
N SER A 37 -21.90 7.30 13.04
CA SER A 37 -22.04 6.33 14.12
C SER A 37 -20.80 6.28 15.03
N ARG A 38 -20.97 5.92 16.30
CA ARG A 38 -19.83 5.63 17.19
C ARG A 38 -18.95 4.50 16.64
N TYR A 39 -19.55 3.54 15.94
CA TYR A 39 -18.84 2.43 15.30
C TYR A 39 -17.85 2.92 14.22
N SER A 40 -18.25 3.82 13.33
CA SER A 40 -17.36 4.35 12.28
C SER A 40 -16.20 5.15 12.86
N ILE A 41 -16.40 5.84 13.99
CA ILE A 41 -15.33 6.51 14.74
C ILE A 41 -14.35 5.47 15.29
N VAL A 42 -14.84 4.45 16.03
CA VAL A 42 -13.98 3.42 16.63
C VAL A 42 -13.17 2.66 15.58
N VAL A 43 -13.79 2.27 14.46
CA VAL A 43 -13.08 1.56 13.38
C VAL A 43 -12.00 2.44 12.77
N ARG A 44 -12.26 3.74 12.55
CA ARG A 44 -11.25 4.66 12.04
C ARG A 44 -10.08 4.83 13.01
N GLU A 45 -10.36 5.03 14.30
CA GLU A 45 -9.31 5.17 15.32
C GLU A 45 -8.49 3.90 15.49
N PHE A 46 -9.11 2.72 15.35
CA PHE A 46 -8.39 1.45 15.28
C PHE A 46 -7.39 1.45 14.13
N PHE A 47 -7.82 1.74 12.90
CA PHE A 47 -6.89 1.79 11.76
C PHE A 47 -5.80 2.83 11.96
N ASN A 48 -6.14 4.01 12.47
CA ASN A 48 -5.18 5.07 12.79
C ASN A 48 -4.10 4.60 13.78
N ALA A 49 -4.51 3.93 14.87
CA ALA A 49 -3.59 3.35 15.84
C ALA A 49 -2.69 2.27 15.21
N THR A 50 -3.24 1.47 14.29
CA THR A 50 -2.49 0.38 13.64
C THR A 50 -1.46 0.83 12.59
N ILE A 51 -1.47 2.10 12.15
CA ILE A 51 -0.45 2.64 11.23
C ILE A 51 0.96 2.52 11.84
N GLY A 52 1.08 2.65 13.16
CA GLY A 52 2.35 2.57 13.89
C GLY A 52 2.81 1.15 14.24
N ILE A 53 2.08 0.11 13.84
CA ILE A 53 2.47 -1.27 14.16
C ILE A 53 3.86 -1.56 13.57
N PRO A 54 4.79 -2.12 14.37
CA PRO A 54 6.10 -2.55 13.86
C PRO A 54 5.94 -3.50 12.67
N THR A 55 6.55 -3.18 11.54
CA THR A 55 6.31 -3.94 10.31
C THR A 55 6.88 -5.35 10.35
N VAL A 56 7.93 -5.55 11.15
CA VAL A 56 8.48 -6.87 11.46
C VAL A 56 7.42 -7.75 12.14
N LEU A 57 6.58 -7.18 13.01
CA LEU A 57 5.47 -7.92 13.65
C LEU A 57 4.45 -8.37 12.60
N ILE A 58 4.09 -7.52 11.64
CA ILE A 58 3.20 -7.89 10.52
C ILE A 58 3.82 -9.03 9.71
N GLY A 59 5.11 -8.90 9.37
CA GLY A 59 5.85 -9.96 8.66
C GLY A 59 5.85 -11.28 9.42
N LEU A 60 6.04 -11.25 10.74
CA LEU A 60 5.99 -12.43 11.60
C LEU A 60 4.59 -13.04 11.66
N MET A 61 3.54 -12.23 11.79
CA MET A 61 2.15 -12.71 11.79
C MET A 61 1.81 -13.43 10.47
N VAL A 62 2.19 -12.84 9.34
CA VAL A 62 2.02 -13.48 8.02
C VAL A 62 2.84 -14.76 7.92
N TYR A 63 4.11 -14.73 8.34
CA TYR A 63 4.95 -15.92 8.37
C TYR A 63 4.30 -17.05 9.17
N LEU A 64 3.86 -16.78 10.40
CA LEU A 64 3.23 -17.77 11.27
C LEU A 64 1.94 -18.31 10.67
N ALA A 65 1.11 -17.45 10.05
CA ALA A 65 -0.11 -17.86 9.39
C ALA A 65 0.14 -18.85 8.24
N PHE A 66 1.12 -18.57 7.38
CA PHE A 66 1.43 -19.37 6.18
C PHE A 66 2.52 -20.43 6.39
N SER A 67 3.12 -20.50 7.58
CA SER A 67 4.04 -21.57 7.95
C SER A 67 3.34 -22.92 7.89
N ARG A 68 4.09 -24.02 7.73
CA ARG A 68 3.51 -25.38 7.63
C ARG A 68 2.63 -25.77 8.82
N SER A 69 2.97 -25.28 10.01
CA SER A 69 2.20 -25.47 11.26
C SER A 69 1.13 -24.40 11.48
N GLY A 70 1.04 -23.41 10.60
CA GLY A 70 0.12 -22.30 10.67
C GLY A 70 -1.29 -22.64 10.17
N PRO A 71 -2.29 -21.83 10.54
CA PRO A 71 -3.68 -22.03 10.11
C PRO A 71 -3.86 -22.01 8.59
N LEU A 72 -3.00 -21.28 7.86
CA LEU A 72 -3.02 -21.16 6.40
C LEU A 72 -1.85 -21.91 5.73
N GLY A 73 -1.18 -22.79 6.47
CA GLY A 73 -0.02 -23.56 5.97
C GLY A 73 -0.33 -24.43 4.76
N TYR A 74 -1.57 -24.89 4.64
CA TYR A 74 -2.04 -25.70 3.50
C TYR A 74 -1.93 -24.99 2.15
N LEU A 75 -1.86 -23.65 2.13
CA LEU A 75 -1.71 -22.86 0.90
C LEU A 75 -0.29 -22.93 0.32
N ASN A 76 0.72 -23.29 1.12
CA ASN A 76 2.12 -23.47 0.69
C ASN A 76 2.70 -22.28 -0.11
N ILE A 77 2.29 -21.05 0.19
CA ILE A 77 2.75 -19.84 -0.53
C ILE A 77 3.93 -19.12 0.14
N LEU A 78 4.42 -19.58 1.29
CA LEU A 78 5.55 -18.94 1.97
C LEU A 78 6.79 -18.94 1.06
N TYR A 79 7.60 -17.88 1.13
CA TYR A 79 8.76 -17.65 0.25
C TYR A 79 8.43 -17.48 -1.23
N THR A 80 7.24 -16.96 -1.53
CA THR A 80 6.81 -16.61 -2.89
C THR A 80 6.51 -15.11 -3.00
N PRO A 81 6.55 -14.52 -4.22
CA PRO A 81 6.10 -13.15 -4.45
C PRO A 81 4.67 -12.90 -3.98
N GLN A 82 3.79 -13.89 -4.08
CA GLN A 82 2.38 -13.81 -3.67
C GLN A 82 2.26 -13.57 -2.18
N ALA A 83 3.05 -14.25 -1.35
CA ALA A 83 3.03 -14.04 0.09
C ALA A 83 3.57 -12.65 0.46
N ILE A 84 4.58 -12.13 -0.26
CA ILE A 84 5.04 -10.74 -0.07
C ILE A 84 3.92 -9.75 -0.42
N ILE A 85 3.23 -9.95 -1.56
CA ILE A 85 2.11 -9.10 -1.99
C ILE A 85 1.03 -9.06 -0.90
N LEU A 86 0.64 -10.22 -0.35
CA LEU A 86 -0.36 -10.29 0.72
C LEU A 86 0.12 -9.59 1.99
N GLY A 87 1.34 -9.85 2.45
CA GLY A 87 1.88 -9.20 3.63
C GLY A 87 1.99 -7.68 3.49
N GLN A 88 2.46 -7.19 2.34
CA GLN A 88 2.52 -5.76 2.06
C GLN A 88 1.14 -5.13 1.94
N SER A 89 0.16 -5.85 1.37
CA SER A 89 -1.22 -5.36 1.28
C SER A 89 -1.84 -5.16 2.67
N ILE A 90 -1.61 -6.09 3.60
CA ILE A 90 -2.03 -5.96 5.01
C ILE A 90 -1.34 -4.76 5.65
N LEU A 91 -0.03 -4.62 5.43
CA LEU A 91 0.78 -3.53 5.98
C LEU A 91 0.31 -2.15 5.54
N VAL A 92 -0.06 -1.96 4.28
CA VAL A 92 -0.48 -0.65 3.76
C VAL A 92 -1.98 -0.37 3.92
N THR A 93 -2.78 -1.37 4.31
CA THR A 93 -4.23 -1.21 4.50
C THR A 93 -4.60 -0.13 5.52
N PRO A 94 -4.03 -0.09 6.74
CA PRO A 94 -4.39 0.95 7.71
C PRO A 94 -4.14 2.37 7.20
N LEU A 95 -3.01 2.57 6.51
CA LEU A 95 -2.66 3.84 5.90
C LEU A 95 -3.69 4.25 4.85
N LEU A 96 -4.04 3.35 3.93
CA LEU A 96 -5.03 3.62 2.88
C LEU A 96 -6.42 3.89 3.45
N VAL A 97 -6.86 3.12 4.45
CA VAL A 97 -8.17 3.30 5.06
C VAL A 97 -8.30 4.69 5.66
N VAL A 98 -7.29 5.16 6.39
CA VAL A 98 -7.28 6.50 6.99
C VAL A 98 -7.26 7.59 5.90
N LEU A 99 -6.32 7.52 4.96
CA LEU A 99 -6.18 8.53 3.90
C LEU A 99 -7.43 8.65 3.03
N PHE A 100 -7.98 7.53 2.57
CA PHE A 100 -9.20 7.54 1.76
C PHE A 100 -10.41 8.04 2.56
N THR A 101 -10.51 7.72 3.85
CA THR A 101 -11.62 8.22 4.68
C THR A 101 -11.56 9.74 4.80
N ASP A 102 -10.37 10.31 4.99
CA ASP A 102 -10.18 11.75 5.08
C ASP A 102 -10.50 12.46 3.78
N ILE A 103 -10.02 11.91 2.66
CA ILE A 103 -10.37 12.40 1.32
C ILE A 103 -11.89 12.38 1.12
N PHE A 104 -12.55 11.25 1.37
CA PHE A 104 -14.00 11.17 1.16
C PHE A 104 -14.78 12.10 2.10
N ARG A 105 -14.34 12.30 3.35
CA ARG A 105 -14.98 13.26 4.28
C ARG A 105 -14.88 14.69 3.79
N GLU A 106 -13.71 15.09 3.30
CA GLU A 106 -13.48 16.44 2.73
C GLU A 106 -14.40 16.68 1.52
N TYR A 107 -14.45 15.74 0.58
CA TYR A 107 -15.28 15.91 -0.62
C TYR A 107 -16.77 15.80 -0.30
N ARG A 108 -17.16 14.94 0.66
CA ARG A 108 -18.56 14.82 1.09
C ARG A 108 -19.04 16.09 1.77
N SER A 109 -18.26 16.70 2.67
CA SER A 109 -18.66 17.97 3.31
C SER A 109 -18.78 19.11 2.31
N ARG A 110 -18.01 19.08 1.21
CA ARG A 110 -18.03 20.12 0.19
C ARG A 110 -19.13 19.97 -0.85
N TYR A 111 -19.41 18.74 -1.30
CA TYR A 111 -20.24 18.51 -2.50
C TYR A 111 -21.57 17.80 -2.21
N TRP A 112 -21.72 17.10 -1.09
CA TRP A 112 -22.89 16.24 -0.87
C TRP A 112 -24.21 17.02 -0.82
N GLU A 113 -24.31 18.02 0.05
CA GLU A 113 -25.55 18.80 0.22
C GLU A 113 -25.89 19.61 -1.03
N LEU A 114 -24.86 20.14 -1.71
CA LEU A 114 -25.01 20.86 -2.98
C LEU A 114 -25.58 19.95 -4.08
N ALA A 115 -25.04 18.75 -4.23
CA ALA A 115 -25.50 17.79 -5.24
C ALA A 115 -26.97 17.40 -5.02
N LEU A 116 -27.36 17.11 -3.77
CA LEU A 116 -28.74 16.76 -3.44
C LEU A 116 -29.70 17.94 -3.68
N THR A 117 -29.30 19.16 -3.35
CA THR A 117 -30.11 20.38 -3.56
C THR A 117 -30.34 20.66 -5.04
N LEU A 118 -29.38 20.32 -5.91
CA LEU A 118 -29.50 20.40 -7.36
C LEU A 118 -30.29 19.23 -7.99
N GLY A 119 -30.92 18.37 -7.16
CA GLY A 119 -31.77 17.27 -7.61
C GLY A 119 -31.03 15.97 -7.92
N ALA A 120 -29.75 15.84 -7.56
CA ALA A 120 -29.04 14.58 -7.69
C ALA A 120 -29.56 13.55 -6.67
N THR A 121 -29.66 12.30 -7.09
CA THR A 121 -29.85 11.16 -6.18
C THR A 121 -28.61 10.91 -5.34
N GLU A 122 -28.74 10.22 -4.20
CA GLU A 122 -27.61 9.83 -3.36
C GLU A 122 -26.52 9.05 -4.12
N LYS A 123 -26.92 8.20 -5.08
CA LYS A 123 -25.99 7.45 -5.93
C LYS A 123 -25.23 8.37 -6.89
N GLN A 124 -25.88 9.38 -7.45
CA GLN A 124 -25.24 10.37 -8.32
C GLN A 124 -24.26 11.23 -7.52
N ALA A 125 -24.65 11.69 -6.32
CA ALA A 125 -23.78 12.42 -5.41
C ALA A 125 -22.57 11.57 -4.97
N ALA A 126 -22.79 10.28 -4.67
CA ALA A 126 -21.72 9.34 -4.34
C ALA A 126 -20.70 9.18 -5.47
N LEU A 127 -21.18 8.93 -6.70
CA LEU A 127 -20.33 8.77 -7.86
C LEU A 127 -19.55 10.05 -8.18
N MET A 128 -20.18 11.22 -8.01
CA MET A 128 -19.53 12.52 -8.17
C MET A 128 -18.38 12.68 -7.17
N ILE A 129 -18.60 12.38 -5.89
CA ILE A 129 -17.56 12.46 -4.85
C ILE A 129 -16.36 11.58 -5.22
N VAL A 130 -16.59 10.33 -5.63
CA VAL A 130 -15.50 9.41 -6.00
C VAL A 130 -14.73 9.93 -7.22
N ARG A 131 -15.43 10.48 -8.22
CA ARG A 131 -14.80 11.06 -9.41
C ARG A 131 -13.95 12.28 -9.07
N GLU A 132 -14.49 13.22 -8.31
CA GLU A 132 -13.76 14.44 -7.92
C GLU A 132 -12.57 14.15 -7.00
N ALA A 133 -12.70 13.14 -6.14
CA ALA A 133 -11.62 12.66 -5.27
C ALA A 133 -10.51 11.90 -6.01
N GLY A 134 -10.65 11.60 -7.31
CA GLY A 134 -9.76 10.72 -8.05
C GLY A 134 -8.27 11.08 -7.96
N PHE A 135 -7.93 12.37 -7.99
CA PHE A 135 -6.53 12.81 -7.84
C PHE A 135 -5.95 12.50 -6.45
N ASN A 136 -6.74 12.77 -5.41
CA ASN A 136 -6.32 12.54 -4.04
C ASN A 136 -6.28 11.04 -3.73
N ILE A 137 -7.18 10.24 -4.32
CA ILE A 137 -7.13 8.78 -4.26
C ILE A 137 -5.82 8.25 -4.86
N ILE A 138 -5.41 8.75 -6.03
CA ILE A 138 -4.13 8.35 -6.64
C ILE A 138 -2.94 8.80 -5.80
N THR A 139 -3.02 9.98 -5.19
CA THR A 139 -1.97 10.47 -4.29
C THR A 139 -1.83 9.57 -3.05
N ALA A 140 -2.94 9.16 -2.44
CA ALA A 140 -2.95 8.20 -1.34
C ALA A 140 -2.44 6.80 -1.77
N TYR A 141 -2.79 6.35 -2.97
CA TYR A 141 -2.22 5.14 -3.57
C TYR A 141 -0.69 5.24 -3.69
N LEU A 142 -0.16 6.35 -4.22
CA LEU A 142 1.28 6.56 -4.37
C LEU A 142 2.03 6.58 -3.02
N LEU A 143 1.40 7.12 -1.97
CA LEU A 143 1.93 7.06 -0.60
C LEU A 143 1.99 5.62 -0.08
N SER A 144 0.93 4.83 -0.33
CA SER A 144 0.93 3.41 0.02
C SER A 144 2.01 2.62 -0.74
N PHE A 145 2.20 2.92 -2.02
CA PHE A 145 3.23 2.30 -2.85
C PHE A 145 4.62 2.62 -2.31
N ALA A 146 4.90 3.89 -2.01
CA ALA A 146 6.18 4.27 -1.39
C ALA A 146 6.41 3.54 -0.06
N ARG A 147 5.36 3.34 0.74
CA ARG A 147 5.43 2.60 2.00
C ARG A 147 5.72 1.10 1.80
N ALA A 148 5.11 0.46 0.80
CA ALA A 148 5.33 -0.94 0.47
C ALA A 148 6.72 -1.18 -0.13
N VAL A 149 7.18 -0.30 -1.04
CA VAL A 149 8.49 -0.40 -1.69
C VAL A 149 9.65 -0.33 -0.70
N GLY A 150 9.52 0.53 0.33
CA GLY A 150 10.51 0.66 1.40
C GLY A 150 10.46 -0.45 2.45
N GLU A 151 9.53 -1.40 2.36
CA GLU A 151 9.34 -2.40 3.40
C GLU A 151 10.41 -3.51 3.36
N LEU A 152 11.07 -3.72 4.49
CA LEU A 152 12.06 -4.78 4.68
C LEU A 152 11.50 -5.99 5.44
N GLY A 153 10.79 -5.77 6.55
CA GLY A 153 10.43 -6.82 7.50
C GLY A 153 9.55 -7.89 6.88
N VAL A 154 8.48 -7.47 6.19
CA VAL A 154 7.59 -8.38 5.46
C VAL A 154 8.34 -9.09 4.33
N ALA A 155 9.07 -8.34 3.51
CA ALA A 155 9.76 -8.89 2.34
C ALA A 155 10.81 -9.95 2.73
N LEU A 156 11.53 -9.72 3.83
CA LEU A 156 12.55 -10.65 4.33
C LEU A 156 11.93 -11.87 5.00
N LEU A 157 11.03 -11.69 5.98
CA LEU A 157 10.46 -12.80 6.75
C LEU A 157 9.58 -13.71 5.90
N VAL A 158 8.74 -13.11 5.05
CA VAL A 158 7.77 -13.85 4.23
C VAL A 158 8.38 -14.31 2.91
N GLY A 159 9.29 -13.51 2.33
CA GLY A 159 9.89 -13.76 1.02
C GLY A 159 11.22 -14.51 1.05
N GLY A 160 12.00 -14.42 2.13
CA GLY A 160 13.26 -15.16 2.30
C GLY A 160 14.43 -14.69 1.42
N ASN A 161 14.32 -13.56 0.72
CA ASN A 161 15.39 -12.97 -0.10
C ASN A 161 16.01 -13.93 -1.16
N ILE A 162 15.18 -14.71 -1.83
CA ILE A 162 15.63 -15.73 -2.80
C ILE A 162 16.07 -15.05 -4.10
N LYS A 163 17.35 -15.24 -4.46
CA LYS A 163 17.94 -14.71 -5.69
C LYS A 163 17.14 -15.17 -6.91
N GLY A 164 16.81 -14.23 -7.80
CA GLY A 164 16.08 -14.56 -9.02
C GLY A 164 14.61 -14.96 -8.80
N TYR A 165 14.08 -14.90 -7.57
CA TYR A 165 12.67 -15.16 -7.28
C TYR A 165 12.01 -14.07 -6.42
N THR A 166 12.30 -14.00 -5.12
CA THR A 166 11.65 -13.07 -4.16
C THR A 166 12.51 -11.89 -3.74
N ARG A 167 13.78 -11.84 -4.17
CA ARG A 167 14.67 -10.72 -3.85
C ARG A 167 14.13 -9.40 -4.42
N VAL A 168 13.92 -8.45 -3.52
CA VAL A 168 13.55 -7.05 -3.79
C VAL A 168 14.65 -6.10 -3.29
N LEU A 169 14.61 -4.83 -3.71
CA LEU A 169 15.66 -3.85 -3.42
C LEU A 169 15.92 -3.69 -1.91
N SER A 170 14.87 -3.63 -1.07
CA SER A 170 15.04 -3.54 0.40
C SER A 170 15.81 -4.72 0.98
N THR A 171 15.46 -5.95 0.57
CA THR A 171 16.17 -7.17 1.00
C THR A 171 17.59 -7.29 0.43
N ALA A 172 17.83 -6.74 -0.76
CA ALA A 172 19.16 -6.70 -1.35
C ALA A 172 20.08 -5.69 -0.63
N ILE A 173 19.55 -4.51 -0.28
CA ILE A 173 20.27 -3.52 0.54
C ILE A 173 20.68 -4.14 1.87
N ALA A 174 19.74 -4.80 2.57
CA ALA A 174 20.04 -5.47 3.84
C ALA A 174 21.14 -6.55 3.68
N LEU A 175 21.07 -7.36 2.62
CA LEU A 175 22.07 -8.39 2.35
C LEU A 175 23.47 -7.80 2.10
N GLU A 176 23.59 -6.71 1.36
CA GLU A 176 24.89 -6.09 1.09
C GLU A 176 25.47 -5.42 2.35
N ILE A 177 24.61 -4.87 3.24
CA ILE A 177 25.02 -4.42 4.59
C ILE A 177 25.57 -5.58 5.41
N GLU A 178 24.88 -6.72 5.46
CA GLU A 178 25.31 -7.93 6.19
C GLU A 178 26.66 -8.48 5.67
N ARG A 179 26.96 -8.25 4.38
CA ARG A 179 28.23 -8.62 3.74
C ARG A 179 29.35 -7.60 3.95
N GLY A 180 29.09 -6.49 4.63
CA GLY A 180 30.04 -5.38 4.80
C GLY A 180 30.27 -4.57 3.51
N ARG A 181 29.42 -4.71 2.49
CA ARG A 181 29.53 -4.02 1.19
C ARG A 181 28.66 -2.76 1.19
N PHE A 182 29.06 -1.78 1.99
CA PHE A 182 28.28 -0.56 2.19
C PHE A 182 28.13 0.29 0.92
N GLU A 183 29.14 0.29 0.03
CA GLU A 183 29.08 1.00 -1.26
C GLU A 183 27.98 0.43 -2.17
N ASP A 184 27.89 -0.89 -2.26
CA ASP A 184 26.84 -1.57 -3.02
C ASP A 184 25.45 -1.32 -2.41
N ALA A 185 25.35 -1.42 -1.08
CA ALA A 185 24.11 -1.15 -0.35
C ALA A 185 23.62 0.30 -0.57
N PHE A 186 24.52 1.28 -0.50
CA PHE A 186 24.22 2.68 -0.74
C PHE A 186 23.75 2.92 -2.18
N THR A 187 24.44 2.30 -3.16
CA THR A 187 24.06 2.36 -4.57
C THR A 187 22.66 1.82 -4.80
N LEU A 188 22.33 0.64 -4.25
CA LEU A 188 20.99 0.07 -4.32
C LEU A 188 19.93 0.95 -3.64
N GLY A 189 20.29 1.59 -2.52
CA GLY A 189 19.46 2.58 -1.84
C GLY A 189 19.13 3.80 -2.70
N LEU A 190 20.14 4.36 -3.38
CA LEU A 190 19.93 5.47 -4.32
C LEU A 190 19.07 5.07 -5.51
N ILE A 191 19.25 3.86 -6.06
CA ILE A 191 18.40 3.33 -7.14
C ILE A 191 16.95 3.24 -6.67
N LEU A 192 16.70 2.68 -5.48
CA LEU A 192 15.37 2.58 -4.89
C LEU A 192 14.72 3.96 -4.72
N LEU A 193 15.46 4.92 -4.17
CA LEU A 193 15.01 6.30 -3.99
C LEU A 193 14.62 6.94 -5.33
N LEU A 194 15.50 6.85 -6.35
CA LEU A 194 15.26 7.40 -7.68
C LEU A 194 14.02 6.78 -8.32
N ILE A 195 13.84 5.46 -8.22
CA ILE A 195 12.64 4.77 -8.72
C ILE A 195 11.38 5.32 -8.06
N VAL A 196 11.35 5.43 -6.73
CA VAL A 196 10.18 5.92 -5.99
C VAL A 196 9.86 7.36 -6.40
N VAL A 197 10.86 8.23 -6.48
CA VAL A 197 10.68 9.65 -6.87
C VAL A 197 10.19 9.77 -8.31
N LEU A 198 10.81 9.07 -9.25
CA LEU A 198 10.45 9.13 -10.67
C LEU A 198 9.03 8.61 -10.93
N ILE A 199 8.64 7.49 -10.33
CA ILE A 199 7.27 6.96 -10.45
C ILE A 199 6.26 7.96 -9.88
N ASN A 200 6.54 8.52 -8.71
CA ASN A 200 5.67 9.51 -8.08
C ASN A 200 5.48 10.77 -8.93
N ILE A 201 6.57 11.31 -9.51
CA ILE A 201 6.53 12.48 -10.38
C ILE A 201 5.80 12.15 -11.69
N ALA A 202 6.13 11.02 -12.32
CA ALA A 202 5.53 10.59 -13.59
C ALA A 202 4.01 10.47 -13.48
N VAL A 203 3.51 9.79 -12.44
CA VAL A 203 2.06 9.63 -12.21
C VAL A 203 1.40 10.99 -11.93
N ARG A 204 2.01 11.86 -11.14
CA ARG A 204 1.47 13.20 -10.86
C ARG A 204 1.41 14.08 -12.12
N VAL A 205 2.44 14.05 -12.96
CA VAL A 205 2.48 14.81 -14.22
C VAL A 205 1.47 14.26 -15.23
N LEU A 206 1.38 12.94 -15.35
CA LEU A 206 0.43 12.30 -16.26
C LEU A 206 -1.01 12.63 -15.88
N TRP A 207 -1.34 12.59 -14.58
CA TRP A 207 -2.68 12.95 -14.12
C TRP A 207 -3.06 14.40 -14.43
N ARG A 208 -2.11 15.34 -14.27
CA ARG A 208 -2.32 16.75 -14.62
C ARG A 208 -2.58 16.99 -16.11
N ARG A 209 -2.17 16.07 -16.99
CA ARG A 209 -2.42 16.18 -18.45
C ARG A 209 -3.77 15.60 -18.87
N ILE A 210 -4.35 14.70 -18.06
CA ILE A 210 -5.63 14.02 -18.38
C ILE A 210 -6.83 14.89 -17.94
N ARG A 211 -6.62 15.88 -17.08
CA ARG A 211 -7.63 16.85 -16.62
C ARG A 211 -7.40 18.20 -17.28
#